data_AF-A0A940WAY4-F1
#
_entry.id   AF-A0A940WAY4-F1
#
_cell.length_a   1.000
_cell.length_b   1.000
_cell.length_c   1.000
_cell.angle_alpha   90.00
_cell.angle_beta   90.00
_cell.angle_gamma   90.00
#
_symmetry.space_group_name_H-M   'P 1'
#
loop_
_entity.id
_entity.type
_entity.pdbx_description
1 polymer ?
#
loop_
_entity_poly.entity_id
_entity_poly.type
_entity_poly.pdbx_seq_one_letter_code
_entity_poly.pdbx_strand_id
1 'polypeptide(L)'
;MRSAPVRHVSLFVGFLVTASLFAGGYGCSKEPAAPQQVVKKQAPRPEAKAPAAPAAEAQAQPKKPEPIALYDPRGKRDPFVSFIKVEDRRKSQAGTAAIPPLQRYELGELKFVGVLWTKKGPRGLVEDAQGKGYTVIEGMRIGRSGGVVRRITEKEILVREEFVGNRGEKIVRDSGIQLTTAGGKE
;
A
#
# COMPACT_ATOMS: atom_id res chain seq x y z
N MET A 1 -42.37 39.67 -40.90
CA MET A 1 -40.89 39.48 -40.88
C MET A 1 -40.61 38.00 -40.66
N ARG A 2 -40.07 37.33 -41.67
CA ARG A 2 -39.74 35.89 -41.65
C ARG A 2 -38.28 35.74 -41.22
N SER A 3 -37.99 34.80 -40.32
CA SER A 3 -36.63 34.37 -39.99
C SER A 3 -36.60 32.85 -39.99
N ALA A 4 -35.70 32.29 -40.81
CA ALA A 4 -35.58 30.89 -41.19
C ALA A 4 -34.84 30.02 -40.15
N PRO A 5 -35.02 28.69 -40.16
CA PRO A 5 -34.24 27.76 -39.35
C PRO A 5 -32.91 27.37 -40.02
N VAL A 6 -31.82 27.40 -39.24
CA VAL A 6 -30.48 26.94 -39.65
C VAL A 6 -30.42 25.41 -39.55
N ARG A 7 -30.13 24.76 -40.67
CA ARG A 7 -29.88 23.31 -40.79
C ARG A 7 -28.39 23.08 -40.65
N HIS A 8 -27.97 22.15 -39.79
CA HIS A 8 -26.62 21.60 -39.85
C HIS A 8 -26.67 20.15 -40.32
N VAL A 9 -26.33 20.01 -41.60
CA VAL A 9 -25.91 18.79 -42.27
C VAL A 9 -24.48 18.50 -41.80
N SER A 10 -24.22 17.31 -41.29
CA SER A 10 -22.85 16.80 -41.16
C SER A 10 -22.81 15.38 -41.68
N LEU A 11 -22.40 15.29 -42.95
CA LEU A 11 -21.83 14.11 -43.59
C LEU A 11 -20.43 13.94 -43.01
N PHE A 12 -20.16 12.83 -42.30
CA PHE A 12 -18.79 12.39 -42.06
C PHE A 12 -18.60 10.95 -42.51
N VAL A 13 -17.72 10.86 -43.50
CA VAL A 13 -17.15 9.70 -44.15
C VAL A 13 -16.15 9.01 -43.21
N GLY A 14 -16.19 7.68 -43.20
CA GLY A 14 -14.99 6.84 -43.03
C GLY A 14 -14.85 6.11 -41.69
N PHE A 15 -14.98 4.78 -41.73
CA PHE A 15 -14.02 3.93 -41.02
C PHE A 15 -13.84 2.59 -41.73
N LEU A 16 -12.59 2.35 -42.12
CA LEU A 16 -12.08 1.28 -42.97
C LEU A 16 -11.77 0.08 -42.07
N VAL A 17 -12.61 -0.96 -42.16
CA VAL A 17 -12.49 -2.21 -41.39
C VAL A 17 -11.28 -3.01 -41.90
N THR A 18 -10.19 -3.03 -41.16
CA THR A 18 -9.08 -3.99 -41.33
C THR A 18 -9.21 -5.10 -40.29
N ALA A 19 -9.62 -6.27 -40.78
CA ALA A 19 -9.78 -7.50 -40.04
C ALA A 19 -8.45 -8.27 -39.90
N SER A 20 -8.29 -8.93 -38.74
CA SER A 20 -7.51 -10.14 -38.46
C SER A 20 -6.04 -10.20 -38.88
N LEU A 21 -5.16 -10.38 -37.88
CA LEU A 21 -4.21 -11.50 -37.81
C LEU A 21 -3.53 -11.54 -36.42
N PHE A 22 -4.04 -12.35 -35.48
CA PHE A 22 -3.26 -12.83 -34.34
C PHE A 22 -3.68 -14.28 -34.06
N ALA A 23 -2.85 -15.21 -34.53
CA ALA A 23 -2.94 -16.62 -34.22
C ALA A 23 -1.54 -17.14 -33.90
N GLY A 24 -1.42 -17.77 -32.72
CA GLY A 24 -0.57 -18.95 -32.53
C GLY A 24 0.72 -18.75 -31.74
N GLY A 25 0.87 -19.57 -30.69
CA GLY A 25 2.18 -20.17 -30.40
C GLY A 25 2.63 -20.22 -28.93
N TYR A 26 2.05 -21.14 -28.15
CA TYR A 26 2.72 -22.08 -27.24
C TYR A 26 4.14 -21.79 -26.70
N GLY A 27 4.32 -22.01 -25.39
CA GLY A 27 5.39 -22.94 -24.99
C GLY A 27 6.13 -22.68 -23.67
N CYS A 28 6.13 -23.74 -22.85
CA CYS A 28 7.16 -24.13 -21.88
C CYS A 28 7.20 -23.47 -20.49
N SER A 29 6.47 -24.11 -19.59
CA SER A 29 6.81 -24.30 -18.18
C SER A 29 8.25 -24.83 -18.02
N LYS A 30 9.04 -24.21 -17.13
CA LYS A 30 10.11 -24.92 -16.43
C LYS A 30 10.36 -24.33 -15.05
N GLU A 31 9.91 -25.09 -14.07
CA GLU A 31 10.07 -24.94 -12.63
C GLU A 31 11.55 -25.02 -12.20
N PRO A 32 12.00 -24.19 -11.25
CA PRO A 32 13.37 -24.21 -10.75
C PRO A 32 13.61 -25.39 -9.78
N ALA A 33 14.66 -26.16 -10.07
CA ALA A 33 15.13 -27.26 -9.24
C ALA A 33 15.86 -26.75 -7.98
N ALA A 34 15.47 -27.30 -6.83
CA ALA A 34 16.09 -27.12 -5.53
C ALA A 34 17.54 -27.65 -5.49
N PRO A 35 18.45 -27.03 -4.71
CA PRO A 35 19.78 -27.56 -4.49
C PRO A 35 19.78 -28.67 -3.43
N GLN A 36 20.37 -29.80 -3.81
CA GLN A 36 20.61 -30.96 -2.96
C GLN A 36 21.75 -30.72 -1.96
N GLN A 37 21.65 -31.43 -0.83
CA GLN A 37 22.59 -31.47 0.29
C GLN A 37 23.68 -32.55 0.10
N VAL A 38 24.64 -32.51 1.05
CA VAL A 38 25.57 -33.58 1.49
C VAL A 38 26.81 -33.72 0.57
N VAL A 39 28.06 -33.61 1.04
CA VAL A 39 28.76 -34.59 1.88
C VAL A 39 29.91 -33.94 2.67
N LYS A 40 29.99 -34.38 3.92
CA LYS A 40 31.02 -34.19 4.94
C LYS A 40 32.46 -34.31 4.40
N LYS A 41 33.34 -33.39 4.80
CA LYS A 41 34.77 -33.69 4.98
C LYS A 41 35.24 -33.21 6.35
N GLN A 42 35.64 -34.19 7.12
CA GLN A 42 36.03 -34.18 8.52
C GLN A 42 37.37 -33.47 8.72
N ALA A 43 37.47 -32.75 9.84
CA ALA A 43 38.65 -32.03 10.29
C ALA A 43 39.81 -32.96 10.69
N PRO A 44 41.08 -32.53 10.52
CA PRO A 44 42.20 -33.06 11.26
C PRO A 44 42.33 -32.33 12.61
N ARG A 45 42.37 -33.12 13.68
CA ARG A 45 42.56 -32.74 15.08
C ARG A 45 44.06 -32.54 15.35
N PRO A 46 44.50 -31.41 15.92
CA PRO A 46 45.87 -31.28 16.44
C PRO A 46 46.03 -32.05 17.75
N GLU A 47 47.06 -32.88 17.80
CA GLU A 47 47.61 -33.47 19.02
C GLU A 47 48.31 -32.39 19.86
N ALA A 48 47.99 -32.33 21.15
CA ALA A 48 48.78 -31.61 22.14
C ALA A 48 48.67 -32.30 23.51
N LYS A 49 49.62 -33.20 23.75
CA LYS A 49 50.44 -33.38 24.95
C LYS A 49 49.77 -33.21 26.33
N ALA A 50 49.71 -34.32 27.05
CA ALA A 50 49.46 -34.38 28.49
C ALA A 50 50.55 -33.66 29.31
N PRO A 51 50.18 -33.15 30.49
CA PRO A 51 51.03 -33.33 31.66
C PRO A 51 50.27 -34.01 32.80
N ALA A 52 50.95 -34.98 33.40
CA ALA A 52 50.59 -35.62 34.66
C ALA A 52 50.66 -34.63 35.83
N ALA A 53 49.82 -34.90 36.83
CA ALA A 53 49.71 -34.18 38.10
C ALA A 53 51.02 -34.18 38.92
N PRO A 54 51.11 -33.28 39.91
CA PRO A 54 51.12 -33.81 41.27
C PRO A 54 50.00 -33.24 42.13
N ALA A 55 49.44 -34.12 42.96
CA ALA A 55 48.51 -33.80 44.03
C ALA A 55 49.17 -32.88 45.07
N ALA A 56 48.44 -31.85 45.48
CA ALA A 56 48.61 -31.18 46.77
C ALA A 56 47.22 -30.88 47.31
N GLU A 57 46.84 -31.62 48.35
CA GLU A 57 45.64 -31.40 49.15
C GLU A 57 45.75 -30.05 49.88
N ALA A 58 44.77 -29.17 49.71
CA ALA A 58 44.50 -28.11 50.67
C ALA A 58 43.09 -27.54 50.53
N GLN A 59 42.26 -27.93 51.50
CA GLN A 59 41.26 -27.07 52.17
C GLN A 59 39.97 -26.78 51.40
N ALA A 60 38.95 -27.57 51.75
CA ALA A 60 37.55 -27.24 51.52
C ALA A 60 37.19 -25.96 52.30
N GLN A 61 37.08 -24.84 51.58
CA GLN A 61 36.40 -23.65 52.08
C GLN A 61 34.89 -23.79 51.81
N PRO A 62 34.02 -23.37 52.74
CA PRO A 62 32.58 -23.44 52.53
C PRO A 62 32.21 -22.48 51.39
N LYS A 63 31.82 -23.03 50.24
CA LYS A 63 31.24 -22.23 49.14
C LYS A 63 29.97 -21.56 49.65
N LYS A 64 30.09 -20.28 49.99
CA LYS A 64 28.96 -19.38 50.22
C LYS A 64 28.04 -19.49 48.99
N PRO A 65 26.73 -19.70 49.14
CA PRO A 65 25.85 -19.84 47.99
C PRO A 65 25.93 -18.55 47.18
N GLU A 66 26.48 -18.64 45.97
CA GLU A 66 26.46 -17.52 45.03
C GLU A 66 25.00 -17.15 44.77
N PRO A 67 24.62 -15.86 44.86
CA PRO A 67 23.25 -15.47 44.62
C PRO A 67 22.89 -15.83 43.19
N ILE A 68 21.88 -16.69 43.04
CA ILE A 68 21.34 -17.09 41.76
C ILE A 68 20.91 -15.81 41.04
N ALA A 69 21.59 -15.46 39.95
CA ALA A 69 21.29 -14.26 39.19
C ALA A 69 19.90 -14.39 38.56
N LEU A 70 18.90 -13.82 39.23
CA LEU A 70 17.52 -13.75 38.75
C LEU A 70 17.47 -12.81 37.54
N TYR A 71 17.06 -13.35 36.40
CA TYR A 71 16.93 -12.60 35.16
C TYR A 71 15.81 -11.56 35.29
N ASP A 72 16.17 -10.28 35.32
CA ASP A 72 15.20 -9.17 35.22
C ASP A 72 14.97 -8.82 33.74
N PRO A 73 13.79 -9.07 33.15
CA PRO A 73 13.50 -8.76 31.75
C PRO A 73 13.34 -7.24 31.48
N ARG A 74 13.28 -6.39 32.50
CA ARG A 74 13.03 -4.96 32.34
C ARG A 74 14.13 -4.28 31.52
N GLY A 75 13.73 -3.49 30.53
CA GLY A 75 14.62 -2.73 29.64
C GLY A 75 15.32 -3.55 28.54
N LYS A 76 15.14 -4.88 28.50
CA LYS A 76 15.68 -5.75 27.44
C LYS A 76 14.65 -5.97 26.34
N ARG A 77 15.13 -6.23 25.12
CA ARG A 77 14.27 -6.55 23.97
C ARG A 77 13.58 -7.89 24.22
N ASP A 78 12.26 -7.92 24.08
CA ASP A 78 11.46 -9.12 24.30
C ASP A 78 11.84 -10.23 23.30
N PRO A 79 12.36 -11.38 23.75
CA PRO A 79 12.77 -12.47 22.87
C PRO A 79 11.61 -13.15 22.15
N PHE A 80 10.37 -12.91 22.59
CA PHE A 80 9.16 -13.50 22.01
C PHE A 80 8.48 -12.56 21.01
N VAL A 81 8.95 -11.32 20.90
CA VAL A 81 8.50 -10.40 19.87
C VAL A 81 9.44 -10.50 18.67
N SER A 82 8.93 -11.08 17.57
CA SER A 82 9.64 -11.17 16.30
C SER A 82 10.11 -9.79 15.82
N PHE A 83 11.37 -9.73 15.36
CA PHE A 83 11.98 -8.50 14.82
C PHE A 83 11.21 -7.96 13.61
N ILE A 84 10.69 -8.84 12.77
CA ILE A 84 9.89 -8.49 11.59
C ILE A 84 8.66 -7.67 11.99
N LYS A 85 7.96 -8.07 13.07
CA LYS A 85 6.76 -7.36 13.56
C LYS A 85 7.09 -5.98 14.13
N VAL A 86 8.27 -5.81 14.72
CA VAL A 86 8.74 -4.51 15.23
C VAL A 86 9.11 -3.59 14.07
N GLU A 87 9.77 -4.14 13.04
CA GLU A 87 10.16 -3.42 11.84
C GLU A 87 8.94 -3.01 11.00
N ASP A 88 7.95 -3.87 10.81
CA ASP A 88 6.70 -3.56 10.10
C ASP A 88 5.90 -2.44 10.78
N ARG A 89 5.84 -2.45 12.12
CA ARG A 89 5.22 -1.36 12.89
C ARG A 89 5.97 -0.03 12.72
N ARG A 90 7.30 -0.07 12.72
CA ARG A 90 8.12 1.13 12.50
C ARG A 90 8.00 1.64 11.06
N LYS A 91 7.98 0.74 10.08
CA LYS A 91 7.95 1.05 8.64
C LYS A 91 6.59 1.55 8.18
N SER A 92 5.51 1.01 8.73
CA SER A 92 4.17 1.59 8.54
C SER A 92 4.14 3.04 9.04
N GLN A 93 4.64 3.30 10.24
CA GLN A 93 4.67 4.66 10.81
C GLN A 93 5.57 5.68 10.06
N ALA A 94 6.62 5.24 9.36
CA ALA A 94 7.71 6.14 8.96
C ALA A 94 7.68 6.75 7.54
N GLY A 95 6.77 6.36 6.62
CA GLY A 95 6.84 6.95 5.28
C GLY A 95 5.67 6.75 4.33
N THR A 96 4.75 5.83 4.63
CA THR A 96 3.58 5.60 3.77
C THR A 96 2.28 5.49 4.55
N ALA A 97 2.27 5.11 5.84
CA ALA A 97 1.04 5.20 6.64
C ALA A 97 0.69 6.63 7.07
N ALA A 98 1.61 7.59 6.92
CA ALA A 98 1.31 8.99 7.20
C ALA A 98 0.34 9.61 6.19
N ILE A 99 0.36 9.15 4.93
CA ILE A 99 -0.52 9.66 3.87
C ILE A 99 -1.78 8.76 3.79
N PRO A 100 -2.98 9.31 4.05
CA PRO A 100 -4.25 8.62 3.89
C PRO A 100 -4.35 7.92 2.53
N PRO A 101 -4.93 6.72 2.43
CA PRO A 101 -4.99 5.95 1.18
C PRO A 101 -5.57 6.75 0.00
N LEU A 102 -6.64 7.53 0.24
CA LEU A 102 -7.30 8.36 -0.77
C LEU A 102 -6.46 9.55 -1.27
N GLN A 103 -5.39 9.92 -0.58
CA GLN A 103 -4.48 10.99 -1.00
C GLN A 103 -3.30 10.46 -1.84
N ARG A 104 -3.23 9.16 -2.08
CA ARG A 104 -2.18 8.56 -2.91
C ARG A 104 -2.53 8.55 -4.39
N TYR A 105 -3.82 8.65 -4.70
CA TYR A 105 -4.38 8.60 -6.05
C TYR A 105 -4.74 10.00 -6.53
N GLU A 106 -4.80 10.20 -7.85
CA GLU A 106 -5.36 11.42 -8.43
C GLU A 106 -6.89 11.37 -8.43
N LEU A 107 -7.57 12.52 -8.44
CA LEU A 107 -9.05 12.53 -8.44
C LEU A 107 -9.66 11.80 -9.64
N GLY A 108 -8.99 11.81 -10.79
CA GLY A 108 -9.45 11.09 -11.98
C GLY A 108 -9.32 9.56 -11.89
N GLU A 109 -8.52 9.05 -10.95
CA GLU A 109 -8.37 7.61 -10.69
C GLU A 109 -9.42 7.10 -9.69
N LEU A 110 -10.04 8.03 -8.96
CA LEU A 110 -11.07 7.75 -7.98
C LEU A 110 -12.44 7.71 -8.64
N LYS A 111 -13.21 6.67 -8.38
CA LYS A 111 -14.56 6.49 -8.92
C LYS A 111 -15.58 6.77 -7.84
N PHE A 112 -16.52 7.67 -8.09
CA PHE A 112 -17.65 7.85 -7.19
C PHE A 112 -18.69 6.76 -7.45
N VAL A 113 -18.92 5.90 -6.46
CA VAL A 113 -19.80 4.71 -6.57
C VAL A 113 -21.20 4.98 -6.06
N GLY A 114 -21.37 5.87 -5.07
CA GLY A 114 -22.70 6.18 -4.54
C GLY A 114 -22.68 6.99 -3.25
N VAL A 115 -23.88 7.34 -2.75
CA VAL A 115 -24.06 8.07 -1.49
C VAL A 115 -24.70 7.16 -0.46
N LEU A 116 -24.14 7.14 0.75
CA LEU A 116 -24.68 6.52 1.93
C LEU A 116 -25.36 7.58 2.81
N TRP A 117 -26.67 7.48 2.96
CA TRP A 117 -27.43 8.36 3.84
C TRP A 117 -27.41 7.84 5.28
N THR A 118 -26.85 8.63 6.19
CA THR A 118 -26.79 8.29 7.62
C THR A 118 -27.45 9.37 8.46
N LYS A 119 -27.77 9.09 9.73
CA LYS A 119 -28.26 10.11 10.68
C LYS A 119 -27.30 11.29 10.86
N LYS A 120 -26.01 11.11 10.52
CA LYS A 120 -24.95 12.12 10.63
C LYS A 120 -24.78 12.94 9.34
N GLY A 121 -25.57 12.66 8.29
CA GLY A 121 -25.46 13.30 6.98
C GLY A 121 -25.07 12.33 5.86
N PRO A 122 -25.01 12.84 4.61
CA PRO A 122 -24.60 12.06 3.44
C PRO A 122 -23.11 11.75 3.50
N ARG A 123 -22.75 10.54 3.10
CA ARG A 123 -21.35 10.10 2.96
C ARG A 123 -21.14 9.57 1.55
N GLY A 124 -20.06 9.97 0.89
CA GLY A 124 -19.75 9.48 -0.45
C GLY A 124 -19.00 8.17 -0.37
N LEU A 125 -19.32 7.21 -1.22
CA LEU A 125 -18.56 5.99 -1.43
C LEU A 125 -17.69 6.18 -2.67
N VAL A 126 -16.37 6.07 -2.48
CA VAL A 126 -15.37 6.28 -3.52
C VAL A 126 -14.50 5.05 -3.62
N GLU A 127 -14.27 4.55 -4.83
CA GLU A 127 -13.40 3.42 -5.12
C GLU A 127 -12.06 3.93 -5.68
N ASP A 128 -10.96 3.32 -5.24
CA ASP A 128 -9.64 3.58 -5.82
C ASP A 128 -9.37 2.76 -7.10
N ALA A 129 -8.24 3.01 -7.76
CA ALA A 129 -7.83 2.24 -8.94
C ALA A 129 -7.60 0.74 -8.66
N GLN A 130 -7.51 0.32 -7.39
CA GLN A 130 -7.35 -1.06 -6.95
C GLN A 130 -8.70 -1.73 -6.62
N GLY A 131 -9.83 -1.03 -6.78
CA GLY A 131 -11.15 -1.55 -6.44
C GLY A 131 -11.48 -1.49 -4.95
N LYS A 132 -10.70 -0.80 -4.11
CA LYS A 132 -10.99 -0.65 -2.69
C LYS A 132 -11.94 0.54 -2.49
N GLY A 133 -13.09 0.26 -1.88
CA GLY A 133 -14.06 1.28 -1.49
C GLY A 133 -13.70 1.98 -0.17
N TYR A 134 -13.78 3.30 -0.17
CA TYR A 134 -13.59 4.18 0.98
C TYR A 134 -14.79 5.12 1.12
N THR A 135 -15.09 5.52 2.36
CA THR A 135 -16.16 6.47 2.64
C THR A 135 -15.62 7.86 2.91
N VAL A 136 -16.14 8.86 2.20
CA VAL A 136 -15.76 10.27 2.31
C VAL A 136 -16.87 11.09 2.97
N ILE A 137 -16.46 12.15 3.66
CA ILE A 137 -17.35 13.15 4.28
C ILE A 137 -16.95 14.55 3.81
N GLU A 138 -17.86 15.50 3.94
CA GLU A 138 -17.57 16.91 3.68
C GLU A 138 -16.41 17.40 4.58
N GLY A 139 -15.49 18.15 4.00
CA GLY A 139 -14.26 18.63 4.67
C GLY A 139 -13.10 17.63 4.66
N MET A 140 -13.28 16.39 4.20
CA MET A 140 -12.19 15.42 4.12
C MET A 140 -11.25 15.71 2.93
N ARG A 141 -9.97 15.42 3.11
CA ARG A 141 -8.94 15.53 2.06
C ARG A 141 -8.88 14.27 1.21
N ILE A 142 -8.92 14.44 -0.11
CA ILE A 142 -8.96 13.41 -1.14
C ILE A 142 -8.08 13.83 -2.32
N GLY A 143 -7.44 12.87 -2.98
CA GLY A 143 -6.57 13.15 -4.12
C GLY A 143 -5.14 13.54 -3.70
N ARG A 144 -4.18 13.28 -4.59
CA ARG A 144 -2.75 13.62 -4.44
C ARG A 144 -2.50 15.13 -4.37
N SER A 145 -3.31 15.90 -5.08
CA SER A 145 -3.32 17.37 -5.06
C SER A 145 -3.89 17.95 -3.76
N GLY A 146 -4.27 17.11 -2.78
CA GLY A 146 -4.75 17.56 -1.47
C GLY A 146 -6.15 18.18 -1.52
N GLY A 147 -6.98 17.77 -2.49
CA GLY A 147 -8.33 18.28 -2.68
C GLY A 147 -9.21 18.09 -1.46
N VAL A 148 -10.14 19.03 -1.21
CA VAL A 148 -11.05 19.00 -0.06
C VAL A 148 -12.48 18.84 -0.53
N VAL A 149 -13.19 17.85 0.00
CA VAL A 149 -14.61 17.65 -0.31
C VAL A 149 -15.42 18.85 0.18
N ARG A 150 -16.10 19.52 -0.75
CA ARG A 150 -16.98 20.67 -0.47
C ARG A 150 -18.42 20.23 -0.25
N ARG A 151 -18.93 19.35 -1.12
CA ARG A 151 -20.30 18.87 -1.07
C ARG A 151 -20.42 17.48 -1.66
N ILE A 152 -21.31 16.67 -1.10
CA ILE A 152 -21.65 15.35 -1.62
C ILE A 152 -23.10 15.40 -2.08
N THR A 153 -23.33 15.18 -3.38
CA THR A 153 -24.67 15.09 -3.95
C THR A 153 -24.92 13.68 -4.48
N GLU A 154 -26.16 13.38 -4.86
CA GLU A 154 -26.52 12.08 -5.43
C GLU A 154 -25.81 11.79 -6.75
N LYS A 155 -25.46 12.83 -7.51
CA LYS A 155 -24.91 12.72 -8.86
C LYS A 155 -23.40 12.94 -8.92
N GLU A 156 -22.86 13.74 -8.02
CA GLU A 156 -21.44 14.09 -8.02
C GLU A 156 -20.91 14.49 -6.63
N ILE A 157 -19.60 14.34 -6.46
CA ILE A 157 -18.86 14.90 -5.33
C ILE A 157 -18.10 16.13 -5.82
N LEU A 158 -18.36 17.28 -5.21
CA LEU A 158 -17.62 18.51 -5.47
C LEU A 158 -16.37 18.57 -4.59
N VAL A 159 -15.21 18.62 -5.23
CA VAL A 159 -13.89 18.66 -4.59
C VAL A 159 -13.17 19.94 -4.99
N ARG A 160 -12.56 20.63 -4.03
CA ARG A 160 -11.74 21.81 -4.28
C ARG A 160 -10.26 21.43 -4.22
N GLU A 161 -9.54 21.63 -5.31
CA GLU A 161 -8.11 21.35 -5.43
C GLU A 161 -7.30 22.64 -5.54
N GLU A 162 -6.06 22.59 -5.05
CA GLU A 162 -5.08 23.66 -5.19
C GLU A 162 -3.97 23.18 -6.12
N PHE A 163 -3.80 23.87 -7.25
CA PHE A 163 -2.73 23.64 -8.20
C PHE A 163 -1.66 24.72 -8.05
N VAL A 164 -0.40 24.34 -8.23
CA VAL A 164 0.71 25.29 -8.32
C VAL A 164 0.98 25.55 -9.80
N GLY A 165 0.74 26.78 -10.25
CA GLY A 165 1.07 27.20 -11.61
C GLY A 165 2.58 27.30 -11.84
N ASN A 166 2.99 27.48 -13.08
CA ASN A 166 4.41 27.51 -13.49
C ASN A 166 5.22 28.63 -12.79
N ARG A 167 4.54 29.67 -12.31
CA ARG A 167 5.14 30.80 -11.59
C ARG A 167 5.02 30.68 -10.06
N GLY A 168 4.57 29.55 -9.53
CA GLY A 168 4.34 29.34 -8.11
C GLY A 168 3.03 29.93 -7.58
N GLU A 169 2.17 30.44 -8.46
CA GLU A 169 0.85 30.93 -8.11
C GLU A 169 -0.08 29.78 -7.70
N LYS A 170 -0.81 29.93 -6.58
CA LYS A 170 -1.79 28.95 -6.12
C LYS A 170 -3.11 29.16 -6.86
N ILE A 171 -3.45 28.23 -7.73
CA ILE A 171 -4.68 28.25 -8.53
C ILE A 171 -5.66 27.27 -7.89
N VAL A 172 -6.79 27.79 -7.41
CA VAL A 172 -7.87 26.95 -6.88
C VAL A 172 -8.77 26.49 -8.03
N ARG A 173 -9.06 25.20 -8.11
CA ARG A 173 -10.03 24.62 -9.06
C ARG A 173 -11.06 23.78 -8.33
N ASP A 174 -12.31 23.92 -8.72
CA ASP A 174 -13.40 23.06 -8.24
C ASP A 174 -13.63 21.95 -9.29
N SER A 175 -13.39 20.71 -8.89
CA SER A 175 -13.47 19.49 -9.70
C SER A 175 -14.63 18.61 -9.19
N GLY A 176 -15.50 18.15 -10.10
CA GLY A 176 -16.62 17.26 -9.78
C GLY A 176 -16.32 15.81 -10.17
N ILE A 177 -16.43 14.86 -9.24
CA ILE A 177 -16.38 13.43 -9.54
C ILE A 177 -17.81 12.94 -9.74
N GLN A 178 -18.15 12.56 -10.98
CA GLN A 178 -19.49 12.08 -11.31
C GLN A 178 -19.73 10.64 -10.87
N LEU A 179 -20.98 10.33 -10.57
CA LEU A 179 -21.41 9.00 -10.18
C LEU A 179 -21.18 8.03 -11.33
N THR A 180 -20.44 6.96 -11.05
CA THR A 180 -20.22 5.87 -11.99
C THR A 180 -21.50 5.06 -12.04
N THR A 181 -22.37 5.35 -13.01
CA THR A 181 -23.56 4.52 -13.26
C THR A 181 -23.09 3.15 -13.75
N ALA A 182 -23.48 2.09 -13.04
CA ALA A 182 -23.24 0.71 -13.47
C ALA A 182 -24.12 0.31 -14.68
N GLY A 183 -25.11 1.12 -15.02
CA GLY A 183 -25.96 0.93 -16.20
C GLY A 183 -25.45 1.80 -17.35
N GLY A 184 -24.88 1.16 -18.38
CA GLY A 184 -24.71 1.77 -19.69
C GLY A 184 -26.07 2.24 -20.21
N LYS A 185 -26.07 3.37 -20.92
CA LYS A 185 -27.22 3.78 -21.72
C LYS A 185 -27.46 2.67 -22.75
N GLU A 186 -28.56 1.95 -22.63
CA GLU A 186 -29.20 1.30 -23.79
C GLU A 186 -29.76 2.36 -24.73
#